data_AF-A0A3D1QTD1-F1
#
_entry.id   AF-A0A3D1QTD1-F1
#
_cell.length_a   1.000
_cell.length_b   1.000
_cell.length_c   1.000
_cell.angle_alpha   90.00
_cell.angle_beta   90.00
_cell.angle_gamma   90.00
#
_symmetry.space_group_name_H-M   'P 1'
#
loop_
_entity.id
_entity.type
_entity.pdbx_description
1 polymer ?
#
loop_
_entity_poly.entity_id
_entity_poly.type
_entity_poly.pdbx_seq_one_letter_code
_entity_poly.pdbx_strand_id
1 'polypeptide(L)'
;RAFFGELLHGPAPRCTSLLAIGRGVAGRRARLTPHHFAGAALLEGLDRAEGEQLSVDEALTRLCALPEAELEARALSAYEHFYGVPFLRARRAPVPLLADEVR
;
A
#
# COMPACT_ATOMS: atom_id res chain seq x y z
N ARG A 1 4.68 6.96 -3.64
CA ARG A 1 3.60 6.72 -4.63
C ARG A 1 3.55 5.26 -5.07
N ALA A 2 4.61 4.66 -5.64
CA ALA A 2 4.60 3.26 -6.09
C ALA A 2 4.02 2.24 -5.08
N PHE A 3 4.47 2.26 -3.82
CA PHE A 3 3.93 1.37 -2.77
C PHE A 3 2.41 1.52 -2.54
N PHE A 4 1.85 2.73 -2.64
CA PHE A 4 0.39 2.94 -2.56
C PHE A 4 -0.33 2.43 -3.80
N GLY A 5 0.31 2.49 -4.97
CA GLY A 5 -0.18 1.80 -6.17
C GLY A 5 -0.29 0.29 -5.96
N GLU A 6 0.75 -0.33 -5.39
CA GLU A 6 0.75 -1.76 -5.07
C GLU A 6 -0.26 -2.14 -3.98
N LEU A 7 -0.47 -1.28 -2.97
CA LEU A 7 -1.42 -1.50 -1.88
C LEU A 7 -2.88 -1.19 -2.24
N LEU A 8 -3.16 -0.47 -3.33
CA LEU A 8 -4.53 -0.11 -3.73
C LEU A 8 -4.96 -0.76 -5.04
N HIS A 9 -4.01 -1.11 -5.91
CA HIS A 9 -4.22 -1.64 -7.27
C HIS A 9 -3.28 -2.80 -7.65
N GLY A 10 -2.42 -3.28 -6.74
CA GLY A 10 -1.62 -4.48 -6.97
C GLY A 10 -2.50 -5.75 -7.06
N PRO A 11 -2.02 -6.82 -7.72
CA PRO A 11 -2.77 -8.07 -7.86
C PRO A 11 -2.71 -8.96 -6.61
N ALA A 12 -1.87 -8.62 -5.63
CA ALA A 12 -1.70 -9.37 -4.39
C ALA A 12 -2.61 -8.82 -3.26
N PRO A 13 -3.05 -9.66 -2.30
CA PRO A 13 -3.75 -9.19 -1.11
C PRO A 13 -2.92 -8.17 -0.34
N ARG A 14 -3.57 -7.14 0.24
CA ARG A 14 -2.86 -5.98 0.81
C ARG A 14 -1.84 -6.33 1.90
N CYS A 15 -2.15 -7.30 2.77
CA CYS A 15 -1.19 -7.83 3.74
C CYS A 15 0.06 -8.43 3.07
N THR A 16 -0.06 -9.13 1.94
CA THR A 16 1.09 -9.67 1.19
C THR A 16 2.01 -8.56 0.68
N SER A 17 1.44 -7.47 0.18
CA SER A 17 2.18 -6.27 -0.23
C SER A 17 2.85 -5.56 0.96
N LEU A 18 2.20 -5.49 2.12
CA LEU A 18 2.83 -4.98 3.36
C LEU A 18 4.01 -5.84 3.82
N LEU A 19 3.86 -7.17 3.83
CA LEU A 19 4.94 -8.10 4.18
C LEU A 19 6.14 -7.97 3.23
N ALA A 20 5.92 -7.62 1.95
CA ALA A 20 6.99 -7.31 1.01
C ALA A 20 7.68 -5.98 1.34
N ILE A 21 6.92 -4.93 1.67
CA ILE A 21 7.45 -3.62 2.10
C ILE A 21 8.26 -3.74 3.40
N GLY A 22 7.71 -4.39 4.42
CA GLY A 22 8.36 -4.57 5.72
C GLY A 22 9.67 -5.36 5.66
N ARG A 23 9.78 -6.35 4.77
CA ARG A 23 11.07 -7.03 4.47
C ARG A 23 12.13 -6.09 3.90
N GLY A 24 11.73 -5.02 3.21
CA GLY A 24 12.62 -3.94 2.76
C GLY A 24 13.03 -2.96 3.86
N VAL A 25 12.22 -2.86 4.93
CA VAL A 25 12.51 -2.02 6.11
C VAL A 25 13.38 -2.77 7.13
N ALA A 26 12.93 -3.92 7.64
CA ALA A 26 13.55 -4.63 8.76
C ALA A 26 14.15 -6.02 8.42
N GLY A 27 13.98 -6.53 7.20
CA GLY A 27 14.49 -7.85 6.82
C GLY A 27 16.02 -7.93 6.77
N ARG A 28 16.59 -9.15 6.86
CA ARG A 28 18.05 -9.43 6.83
C ARG A 28 18.82 -8.95 5.58
N ARG A 29 18.14 -8.34 4.60
CA ARG A 29 18.72 -7.74 3.38
C ARG A 29 18.28 -6.29 3.16
N ALA A 30 17.62 -5.67 4.15
CA ALA A 30 17.28 -4.25 4.13
C ALA A 30 18.53 -3.40 3.96
N ARG A 31 18.40 -2.28 3.24
CA ARG A 31 19.49 -1.33 2.98
C ARG A 31 18.92 0.08 3.02
N LEU A 32 19.65 0.99 3.67
CA LEU A 32 19.31 2.41 3.72
C LEU A 32 19.31 2.99 2.30
N THR A 33 18.11 3.11 1.75
CA THR A 33 17.80 3.49 0.37
C THR A 33 16.51 4.30 0.37
N PRO A 34 16.21 5.10 -0.67
CA PRO A 34 14.94 5.83 -0.75
C PRO A 34 13.70 4.92 -0.56
N HIS A 35 13.77 3.67 -1.02
CA HIS A 35 12.70 2.68 -0.84
C HIS A 35 12.55 2.18 0.60
N HIS A 36 13.64 2.06 1.36
CA HIS A 36 13.59 1.71 2.78
C HIS A 36 12.92 2.83 3.60
N PHE A 37 13.35 4.09 3.43
CA PHE A 37 12.76 5.22 4.15
C PHE A 37 11.29 5.46 3.75
N ALA A 38 10.96 5.35 2.46
CA ALA A 38 9.58 5.45 1.99
C ALA A 38 8.70 4.26 2.42
N GLY A 39 9.29 3.09 2.72
CA GLY A 39 8.59 1.95 3.30
C GLY A 39 8.33 2.14 4.80
N ALA A 40 9.32 2.63 5.55
CA ALA A 40 9.19 2.92 6.98
C ALA A 40 8.12 3.98 7.25
N ALA A 41 8.21 5.13 6.59
CA ALA A 41 7.21 6.20 6.70
C ALA A 41 5.80 5.75 6.26
N LEU A 42 5.70 4.84 5.29
CA LEU A 42 4.41 4.28 4.90
C LEU A 42 3.78 3.40 5.99
N LEU A 43 4.57 2.57 6.67
CA LEU A 43 4.07 1.74 7.77
C LEU A 43 3.61 2.60 8.95
N GLU A 44 4.42 3.59 9.34
CA GLU A 44 4.07 4.64 10.32
C GLU A 44 2.77 5.37 9.94
N GLY A 45 2.65 5.79 8.67
CA GLY A 45 1.48 6.51 8.16
C GLY A 45 0.20 5.67 8.01
N LEU A 46 0.31 4.34 7.94
CA LEU A 46 -0.83 3.41 7.97
C LEU A 46 -1.29 3.08 9.40
N ASP A 47 -0.36 3.01 10.34
CA ASP A 47 -0.59 2.47 11.68
C ASP A 47 -0.65 3.55 12.77
N ARG A 48 -1.30 4.68 12.44
CA ARG A 48 -1.41 5.94 13.23
C ARG A 48 -2.13 5.83 14.58
N ALA A 49 -2.25 4.65 15.17
CA ALA A 49 -2.79 4.45 16.51
C ALA A 49 -1.82 5.01 17.57
N GLU A 50 -2.05 6.27 17.95
CA GLU A 50 -1.74 6.86 19.26
C GLU A 50 -0.27 6.87 19.71
N GLY A 51 0.66 7.13 18.78
CA GLY A 51 2.03 7.56 19.11
C GLY A 51 2.96 6.48 19.67
N GLU A 52 2.50 5.23 19.69
CA GLU A 52 3.26 4.06 20.11
C GLU A 52 4.33 3.70 19.05
N GLN A 53 5.60 3.65 19.46
CA GLN A 53 6.70 3.22 18.59
C GLN A 53 6.78 1.69 18.50
N LEU A 54 5.87 1.10 17.73
CA LEU A 54 5.92 -0.32 17.40
C LEU A 54 7.13 -0.69 16.53
N SER A 55 7.62 -1.93 16.70
CA SER A 55 8.51 -2.53 15.71
C SER A 55 7.77 -2.83 14.39
N VAL A 56 8.53 -3.02 13.32
CA VAL A 56 7.98 -3.34 11.99
C VAL A 56 7.14 -4.63 12.02
N ASP A 57 7.54 -5.66 12.78
CA ASP A 57 6.80 -6.92 12.82
C ASP A 57 5.49 -6.80 13.64
N GLU A 58 5.46 -5.95 14.68
CA GLU A 58 4.24 -5.62 15.42
C GLU A 58 3.27 -4.79 14.58
N ALA A 59 3.76 -3.74 13.91
CA ALA A 59 2.94 -2.92 13.00
C ALA A 59 2.39 -3.74 11.82
N LEU A 60 3.20 -4.63 11.23
CA LEU A 60 2.73 -5.57 10.20
C LEU A 60 1.65 -6.52 10.75
N THR A 61 1.79 -7.02 11.98
CA THR A 61 0.78 -7.85 12.63
C THR A 61 -0.51 -7.05 12.89
N ARG A 62 -0.39 -5.81 13.39
CA ARG A 62 -1.51 -4.88 13.65
C ARG A 62 -2.27 -4.48 12.39
N LEU A 63 -1.58 -4.35 11.25
CA LEU A 63 -2.18 -4.04 9.95
C LEU A 63 -2.72 -5.28 9.21
N CYS A 64 -2.06 -6.43 9.28
CA CYS A 64 -2.50 -7.66 8.62
C CYS A 64 -3.69 -8.35 9.31
N ALA A 65 -3.98 -8.00 10.57
CA ALA A 65 -5.17 -8.47 11.29
C ALA A 65 -6.46 -7.72 10.89
N LEU A 66 -6.36 -6.60 10.16
CA LEU A 66 -7.50 -5.77 9.79
C LEU A 66 -8.30 -6.38 8.63
N PRO A 67 -9.63 -6.14 8.57
CA PRO A 67 -10.41 -6.40 7.36
C PRO A 67 -9.82 -5.64 6.16
N GLU A 68 -9.77 -6.29 4.99
CA GLU A 68 -9.08 -5.70 3.83
C GLU A 68 -9.69 -4.35 3.37
N ALA A 69 -10.98 -4.14 3.58
CA ALA A 69 -11.64 -2.85 3.32
C ALA A 69 -11.21 -1.73 4.30
N GLU A 70 -10.89 -2.05 5.56
CA GLU A 70 -10.33 -1.08 6.50
C GLU A 70 -8.88 -0.77 6.13
N LEU A 71 -8.11 -1.79 5.75
CA LEU A 71 -6.73 -1.61 5.31
C LEU A 71 -6.64 -0.77 4.01
N GLU A 72 -7.61 -0.91 3.10
CA GLU A 72 -7.78 0.02 1.97
C GLU A 72 -8.09 1.45 2.45
N ALA A 73 -9.03 1.64 3.39
CA ALA A 73 -9.37 2.97 3.90
C ALA A 73 -8.17 3.67 4.56
N ARG A 74 -7.37 2.93 5.36
CA ARG A 74 -6.11 3.43 5.93
C ARG A 74 -5.10 3.79 4.84
N ALA A 75 -4.95 2.96 3.79
CA ALA A 75 -4.04 3.24 2.69
C ALA A 75 -4.44 4.45 1.83
N LEU A 76 -5.74 4.69 1.65
CA LEU A 76 -6.27 5.89 0.99
C LEU A 76 -5.98 7.15 1.83
N SER A 77 -6.30 7.10 3.13
CA SER A 77 -6.05 8.22 4.07
C SER A 77 -4.56 8.56 4.20
N ALA A 78 -3.70 7.54 4.32
CA ALA A 78 -2.25 7.71 4.36
C ALA A 78 -1.69 8.32 3.06
N TYR A 79 -2.19 7.90 1.89
CA TYR A 79 -1.80 8.51 0.60
C TYR A 79 -2.14 10.00 0.56
N GLU A 80 -3.37 10.36 0.93
CA GLU A 80 -3.82 11.76 0.94
C GLU A 80 -2.99 12.61 1.90
N HIS A 81 -2.69 12.08 3.09
CA HIS A 81 -1.79 12.73 4.05
C HIS A 81 -0.37 12.97 3.49
N PHE A 82 0.22 11.99 2.81
CA PHE A 82 1.60 12.13 2.27
C PHE A 82 1.71 12.97 1.01
N TYR A 83 0.63 13.20 0.26
CA TYR A 83 0.68 13.88 -1.04
C TYR A 83 -0.24 15.11 -1.16
N GLY A 84 -1.05 15.41 -0.15
CA GLY A 84 -1.97 16.56 -0.14
C GLY A 84 -3.07 16.50 -1.21
N VAL A 85 -3.31 15.31 -1.78
CA VAL A 85 -4.29 15.07 -2.86
C VAL A 85 -4.92 13.69 -2.70
N PRO A 86 -6.22 13.53 -3.02
CA PRO A 86 -6.90 12.23 -2.94
C PRO A 86 -6.29 11.22 -3.92
N PHE A 87 -6.38 9.93 -3.57
CA PHE A 87 -5.94 8.86 -4.47
C PHE A 87 -6.92 8.68 -5.62
N LEU A 88 -6.55 9.17 -6.81
CA LEU A 88 -7.32 8.96 -8.04
C LEU A 88 -7.18 7.51 -8.50
N ARG A 89 -8.17 6.67 -8.14
CA ARG A 89 -8.29 5.31 -8.71
C ARG A 89 -8.30 5.41 -10.24
N ALA A 90 -7.37 4.71 -10.89
CA ALA A 90 -7.32 4.67 -12.35
C ALA A 90 -8.52 3.90 -12.88
N ARG A 91 -9.57 4.61 -13.33
CA ARG A 91 -10.67 4.00 -14.08
C ARG A 91 -10.07 3.39 -15.34
N ARG A 92 -10.00 2.06 -15.42
CA ARG A 92 -9.88 1.39 -16.72
C ARG A 92 -11.07 1.85 -17.56
N ALA A 93 -10.79 2.64 -18.59
CA ALA A 93 -11.79 2.86 -19.63
C ALA A 93 -12.17 1.47 -20.17
N PRO A 94 -13.47 1.17 -20.38
CA PRO A 94 -13.84 -0.05 -21.06
C PRO A 94 -13.19 -0.01 -22.44
N VAL A 95 -12.31 -0.98 -22.72
CA VAL A 95 -11.79 -1.16 -24.08
C VAL A 95 -13.01 -1.41 -24.97
N PRO A 96 -13.25 -0.59 -26.00
CA PRO A 96 -14.30 -0.91 -26.96
C PRO A 96 -13.99 -2.27 -27.54
N LEU A 97 -14.88 -3.24 -27.34
CA LEU A 97 -14.85 -4.45 -28.14
C LEU A 97 -15.08 -3.98 -29.57
N LEU A 98 -14.03 -4.03 -30.40
CA LEU A 98 -14.18 -3.99 -31.83
C LEU A 98 -15.06 -5.20 -32.17
N ALA A 99 -16.33 -4.94 -32.49
CA ALA A 99 -17.22 -5.99 -32.93
C ALA A 99 -16.64 -6.59 -34.20
N ASP A 100 -16.54 -7.92 -34.27
CA ASP A 100 -16.12 -8.60 -35.48
C ASP A 100 -17.12 -8.28 -36.60
N GLU A 101 -16.74 -7.40 -37.53
CA GLU A 101 -17.44 -7.22 -38.80
C GLU A 101 -17.18 -8.44 -39.70
N VAL A 102 -17.76 -9.57 -39.32
CA VAL A 102 -17.83 -10.77 -40.16
C VAL A 102 -18.77 -10.48 -41.32
N ARG A 103 -18.21 -10.23 -42.50
CA ARG A 103 -18.93 -10.14 -43.77
C ARG A 103 -18.08 -10.55 -44.97
#